data_AF-A0A1V5ZQ01-F1
#
_entry.id   AF-A0A1V5ZQ01-F1
#
_cell.length_a   1.000
_cell.length_b   1.000
_cell.length_c   1.000
_cell.angle_alpha   90.00
_cell.angle_beta   90.00
_cell.angle_gamma   90.00
#
_symmetry.space_group_name_H-M   'P 1'
#
loop_
_entity.id
_entity.type
_entity.pdbx_description
1 polymer ?
#
loop_
_entity_poly.entity_id
_entity_poly.type
_entity_poly.pdbx_seq_one_letter_code
_entity_poly.pdbx_strand_id
1 'polypeptide(L)'
;MEDSIESVFLLHIIDASDPFIQERINVVDEILDDIGAKQHRVLVFNKIDLIDESRLKELKETYKNYDSVFISIIDEIGLEDLKDRIINLI
;
A
#
# COMPACT_ATOMS: atom_id res chain seq x y z
N MET A 1 -7.90 -9.32 21.30
CA MET A 1 -7.30 -9.59 19.98
C MET A 1 -8.38 -10.28 19.18
N GLU A 2 -9.35 -9.53 18.68
CA GLU A 2 -10.51 -10.09 17.95
C GLU A 2 -10.87 -9.26 16.71
N ASP A 3 -10.34 -8.04 16.57
CA ASP A 3 -10.72 -7.12 15.49
C ASP A 3 -10.03 -7.38 14.13
N SER A 4 -9.11 -8.34 14.02
CA SER A 4 -8.43 -8.67 12.75
C SER A 4 -9.03 -9.85 11.99
N ILE A 5 -10.00 -10.56 12.59
CA ILE A 5 -10.49 -11.85 12.05
C ILE A 5 -11.64 -11.66 11.04
N GLU A 6 -12.24 -10.47 10.94
CA GLU A 6 -13.30 -10.16 9.95
C GLU A 6 -12.88 -9.13 8.88
N SER A 7 -11.57 -8.90 8.66
CA SER A 7 -11.17 -8.05 7.54
C SER A 7 -11.25 -8.84 6.23
N VAL A 8 -11.96 -8.31 5.24
CA VAL A 8 -12.03 -8.89 3.88
C VAL A 8 -10.72 -8.66 3.11
N PHE A 9 -10.00 -7.58 3.45
CA PHE A 9 -8.74 -7.17 2.84
C PHE A 9 -7.83 -6.46 3.86
N LEU A 10 -6.56 -6.24 3.50
CA LEU A 10 -5.55 -5.51 4.26
C LEU A 10 -5.04 -4.31 3.44
N LEU A 11 -4.97 -3.14 4.07
CA LEU A 11 -4.30 -1.97 3.51
C LEU A 11 -2.91 -1.84 4.12
N HIS A 12 -1.88 -1.93 3.28
CA HIS A 12 -0.50 -1.71 3.70
C HIS A 12 -0.07 -0.30 3.29
N ILE A 13 -0.11 0.64 4.23
CA ILE A 13 0.31 2.02 4.00
C ILE A 13 1.84 2.11 4.04
N ILE A 14 2.44 2.55 2.94
CA ILE A 14 3.89 2.66 2.73
C ILE A 14 4.24 4.13 2.52
N ASP A 15 5.34 4.58 3.10
CA ASP A 15 5.90 5.91 2.82
C ASP A 15 6.70 5.87 1.51
N ALA A 16 6.24 6.56 0.47
CA ALA A 16 6.88 6.56 -0.85
C ALA A 16 8.26 7.27 -0.86
N SER A 17 8.52 8.13 0.12
CA SER A 17 9.79 8.83 0.29
C SER A 17 10.87 7.99 1.00
N ASP A 18 10.48 6.85 1.56
CA ASP A 18 11.41 5.98 2.26
C ASP A 18 12.34 5.25 1.26
N PRO A 19 13.67 5.30 1.46
CA PRO A 19 14.58 4.52 0.64
C PRO A 19 14.46 3.00 0.89
N PHE A 20 13.94 2.58 2.04
CA PHE A 20 13.89 1.17 2.46
C PHE A 20 12.51 0.51 2.31
N ILE A 21 11.76 0.93 1.29
CA ILE A 21 10.40 0.42 1.00
C ILE A 21 10.38 -1.10 0.89
N GLN A 22 11.34 -1.69 0.16
CA GLN A 22 11.34 -3.13 -0.09
C GLN A 22 11.58 -3.91 1.20
N GLU A 23 12.51 -3.47 2.05
CA GLU A 23 12.72 -4.10 3.35
C GLU A 23 11.47 -4.02 4.23
N ARG A 24 10.79 -2.87 4.25
CA ARG A 24 9.55 -2.72 5.02
C ARG A 24 8.43 -3.61 4.52
N ILE A 25 8.28 -3.76 3.21
CA ILE A 25 7.31 -4.68 2.62
C ILE A 25 7.61 -6.11 3.07
N ASN A 26 8.87 -6.54 2.96
CA ASN A 26 9.29 -7.90 3.33
C ASN A 26 9.05 -8.19 4.82
N VAL A 27 9.37 -7.24 5.71
CA VAL A 27 9.13 -7.41 7.16
C VAL A 27 7.65 -7.60 7.46
N VAL A 28 6.77 -6.86 6.79
CA VAL A 28 5.32 -7.04 6.98
C VAL A 28 4.85 -8.35 6.34
N ASP A 29 5.40 -8.75 5.20
CA ASP A 29 5.14 -10.07 4.59
C ASP A 29 5.43 -11.20 5.57
N GLU A 30 6.61 -11.20 6.20
CA GLU A 30 7.01 -12.20 7.18
C GLU A 30 6.04 -12.25 8.38
N ILE A 31 5.66 -11.09 8.92
CA ILE A 31 4.71 -11.01 10.05
C ILE A 31 3.32 -11.55 9.65
N LEU A 32 2.86 -11.22 8.44
CA LEU A 32 1.56 -11.67 7.94
C LEU A 32 1.53 -13.19 7.69
N ASP A 33 2.62 -13.73 7.14
CA ASP A 33 2.80 -15.17 6.97
C ASP A 33 2.82 -15.90 8.32
N ASP A 34 3.52 -15.36 9.31
CA ASP A 34 3.62 -15.93 10.67
C ASP A 34 2.27 -16.02 11.38
N ILE A 35 1.39 -15.04 11.17
CA ILE A 35 0.03 -15.05 11.74
C ILE A 35 -1.00 -15.76 10.84
N GLY A 36 -0.57 -16.27 9.68
CA GLY A 36 -1.44 -16.97 8.73
C GLY A 36 -2.48 -16.05 8.08
N ALA A 37 -2.19 -14.75 7.94
CA ALA A 37 -3.05 -13.81 7.26
C ALA A 37 -3.08 -14.09 5.75
N LYS A 38 -4.26 -14.39 5.22
CA LYS A 38 -4.46 -14.74 3.80
C LYS A 38 -5.33 -13.74 3.04
N GLN A 39 -5.67 -12.64 3.69
CA GLN A 39 -6.49 -11.61 3.08
C GLN A 39 -5.81 -10.97 1.88
N HIS A 40 -6.61 -10.53 0.91
CA HIS A 40 -6.12 -9.73 -0.21
C HIS A 40 -5.48 -8.43 0.30
N ARG A 41 -4.38 -8.02 -0.30
CA ARG A 41 -3.62 -6.85 0.15
C ARG A 41 -3.52 -5.77 -0.91
N VAL A 42 -3.79 -4.54 -0.50
CA VAL A 42 -3.56 -3.33 -1.31
C VAL A 42 -2.38 -2.56 -0.73
N LEU A 43 -1.37 -2.30 -1.55
CA LEU A 43 -0.24 -1.44 -1.21
C LEU A 43 -0.62 0.02 -1.45
N VAL A 44 -0.51 0.86 -0.43
CA VAL A 44 -0.87 2.28 -0.52
C VAL A 44 0.39 3.11 -0.32
N PHE A 45 1.00 3.55 -1.42
CA PHE A 45 2.17 4.43 -1.41
C PHE A 45 1.74 5.86 -1.11
N ASN A 46 1.83 6.25 0.15
CA ASN A 46 1.54 7.58 0.65
C ASN A 46 2.76 8.51 0.55
N LYS A 47 2.52 9.83 0.67
CA LYS A 47 3.54 10.88 0.61
C LYS A 47 4.21 11.03 -0.76
N ILE A 48 3.47 10.83 -1.85
CA ILE A 48 4.02 11.06 -3.20
C ILE A 48 4.41 12.52 -3.44
N ASP A 49 3.95 13.45 -2.61
CA ASP A 49 4.36 14.86 -2.58
C ASP A 49 5.84 15.07 -2.21
N LEU A 50 6.45 14.11 -1.53
CA LEU A 50 7.85 14.18 -1.08
C LEU A 50 8.85 13.58 -2.08
N ILE A 51 8.38 13.04 -3.21
CA ILE A 51 9.23 12.39 -4.22
C ILE A 51 9.09 13.07 -5.58
N ASP A 52 10.13 12.94 -6.41
CA ASP A 52 10.08 13.44 -7.78
C ASP A 52 9.37 12.47 -8.74
N GLU A 53 9.11 12.94 -9.96
CA GLU A 53 8.44 12.16 -11.01
C GLU A 53 9.23 10.90 -11.38
N SER A 54 10.57 10.96 -11.32
CA SER A 54 11.44 9.82 -11.63
C SER A 54 11.24 8.69 -10.62
N ARG A 55 11.26 9.03 -9.33
CA ARG A 55 11.02 8.08 -8.24
C ARG A 55 9.60 7.54 -8.27
N LEU A 56 8.60 8.39 -8.53
CA LEU A 56 7.22 7.93 -8.67
C LEU A 56 7.07 6.92 -9.81
N LYS A 57 7.70 7.18 -10.96
CA LYS A 57 7.70 6.27 -12.10
C LYS A 57 8.42 4.95 -11.79
N GLU A 58 9.57 5.01 -11.12
CA GLU A 58 10.31 3.84 -10.65
C GLU A 58 9.43 2.95 -9.75
N LEU A 59 8.76 3.54 -8.76
CA LEU A 59 7.85 2.80 -7.88
C LEU A 59 6.68 2.19 -8.65
N LYS A 60 6.04 2.95 -9.54
CA LYS A 60 4.94 2.44 -10.38
C LYS A 60 5.39 1.25 -11.24
N GLU A 61 6.57 1.30 -11.84
CA GLU A 61 7.10 0.18 -12.64
C GLU A 61 7.50 -1.02 -11.78
N THR A 62 8.11 -0.77 -10.61
CA THR A 62 8.54 -1.83 -9.68
C THR A 62 7.33 -2.60 -9.14
N TYR A 63 6.26 -1.89 -8.81
CA TYR A 63 5.06 -2.44 -8.18
C TYR A 63 3.87 -2.62 -9.13
N LYS A 64 4.07 -2.56 -10.45
CA LYS A 64 2.98 -2.66 -11.45
C LYS A 64 2.17 -3.95 -11.41
N ASN A 65 2.77 -5.03 -10.90
CA ASN A 65 2.12 -6.34 -10.78
C ASN A 65 1.43 -6.53 -9.41
N TYR A 66 1.51 -5.53 -8.53
CA TYR A 66 0.86 -5.53 -7.23
C TYR A 66 -0.43 -4.72 -7.30
N ASP A 67 -1.40 -5.10 -6.49
CA ASP A 67 -2.51 -4.23 -6.17
C ASP A 67 -1.97 -3.02 -5.39
N SER A 68 -1.79 -1.90 -6.08
CA SER A 68 -1.22 -0.69 -5.51
C SER A 68 -1.95 0.58 -5.93
N VAL A 69 -1.94 1.55 -5.01
CA VAL A 69 -2.43 2.91 -5.23
C VAL A 69 -1.41 3.91 -4.67
N PHE A 70 -1.33 5.07 -5.32
CA PHE A 70 -0.34 6.11 -5.04
C PHE A 70 -1.07 7.38 -4.63
N ILE A 71 -0.81 7.86 -3.42
CA ILE A 71 -1.57 8.96 -2.81
C ILE A 71 -0.66 10.01 -2.17
N SER A 72 -1.18 11.23 -2.06
CA SER A 72 -0.74 12.19 -1.07
C SER A 72 -1.95 12.57 -0.24
N ILE A 73 -1.91 12.24 1.06
CA ILE A 73 -2.99 12.65 1.97
C ILE A 73 -2.96 14.17 2.19
N ILE A 74 -1.77 14.77 2.22
CA ILE A 74 -1.62 16.21 2.47
C ILE A 74 -2.13 17.02 1.28
N ASP A 75 -1.82 16.59 0.07
CA ASP A 75 -2.26 17.26 -1.16
C ASP A 75 -3.62 16.75 -1.66
N GLU A 76 -4.26 15.83 -0.93
CA GLU A 76 -5.51 15.15 -1.28
C GLU A 76 -5.50 14.45 -2.66
N ILE A 77 -4.34 13.98 -3.11
CA ILE A 77 -4.15 13.29 -4.40
C ILE A 77 -4.38 11.78 -4.24
N GLY A 78 -5.11 11.19 -5.19
CA GLY A 78 -5.30 9.73 -5.29
C GLY A 78 -6.23 9.13 -4.22
N LEU A 79 -6.84 9.97 -3.38
CA LEU A 79 -7.78 9.51 -2.34
C LEU A 79 -9.06 8.92 -2.94
N GLU A 80 -9.54 9.46 -4.06
CA GLU A 80 -10.71 8.90 -4.74
C GLU A 80 -10.39 7.55 -5.38
N ASP A 81 -9.22 7.40 -6.02
CA ASP A 81 -8.74 6.12 -6.55
C ASP A 81 -8.65 5.06 -5.44
N LEU A 82 -8.18 5.45 -4.24
CA LEU A 82 -8.14 4.56 -3.08
C LEU A 82 -9.54 4.15 -2.63
N LYS A 83 -10.50 5.09 -2.57
CA LYS A 83 -11.90 4.76 -2.22
C LYS A 83 -12.54 3.83 -3.24
N ASP A 84 -12.39 4.13 -4.53
CA ASP A 84 -12.90 3.28 -5.60
C ASP A 84 -12.28 1.89 -5.54
N ARG A 85 -10.98 1.79 -5.24
CA ARG A 85 -10.31 0.52 -5.04
C ARG A 85 -10.92 -0.26 -3.87
N ILE A 86 -11.15 0.40 -2.74
CA ILE A 86 -11.76 -0.23 -1.56
C ILE A 86 -13.19 -0.70 -1.85
N ILE A 87 -14.01 0.12 -2.53
CA ILE A 87 -15.39 -0.22 -2.88
C ILE A 87 -15.44 -1.46 -3.79
N ASN A 88 -14.50 -1.58 -4.73
CA ASN A 88 -14.42 -2.73 -5.63
C ASN A 88 -13.94 -4.04 -4.96
N LEU A 89 -13.50 -3.99 -3.70
CA LEU A 89 -13.03 -5.15 -2.93
C LEU A 89 -14.09 -5.70 -1.96
N ILE A 90 -15.24 -5.03 -1.83
CA ILE A 90 -16.38 -5.41 -0.97
C ILE A 90 -17.47 -6.01 -1.85
#